data_AF-A0A9X9Q1G9-F1
#
_entry.id   AF-A0A9X9Q1G9-F1
#
_cell.length_a   1.000
_cell.length_b   1.000
_cell.length_c   1.000
_cell.angle_alpha   90.00
_cell.angle_beta   90.00
_cell.angle_gamma   90.00
#
_symmetry.space_group_name_H-M   'P 1'
#
loop_
_entity.id
_entity.type
_entity.pdbx_description
1 polymer ?
#
loop_
_entity_poly.entity_id
_entity_poly.type
_entity_poly.pdbx_seq_one_letter_code
_entity_poly.pdbx_strand_id
1 'polypeptide(L)'
;FRGQKTELIRVRNPWGQVEWNGSWSDSSSEWRSVDPAEQQRLCHMALDDGEFWMAFRDFKTHFDKVEICNLTPDALEENALHKWEVTVHQGSWVRGSTAGGCRNFLDTFWTNPQIKLSLTEKDERQEDCTFLVALMQKDRRKLKRFGADMLTIGYAIYQSPGRDEHLNKDFFRYHASQARSKTFINLREVSDRFKLPPGEYVLIPSTFEPHQEADFCLRIFSEKKAITQDMDGDVAIDLPEPPKPTPAGQETEEELPFRALFEQVAGEDMEVTAEELEYVLNAVLQKKKDLQFKKLSLMSCKNIISLMDTSGNGKLEFGEFTVFWDRLKKWTNLFLQFDADKSGTMSSYELRTALKAA
;
A
#
# COMPACT_ATOMS: atom_id res chain seq x y z
N PHE A 1 -18.23 -44.82 -24.66
CA PHE A 1 -17.51 -46.10 -24.61
C PHE A 1 -18.47 -47.23 -24.24
N ARG A 2 -18.61 -48.27 -25.08
CA ARG A 2 -19.47 -49.45 -24.79
C ARG A 2 -20.91 -49.10 -24.34
N GLY A 3 -21.55 -48.14 -25.00
CA GLY A 3 -22.91 -47.69 -24.68
C GLY A 3 -23.03 -46.73 -23.49
N GLN A 4 -21.93 -46.38 -22.82
CA GLN A 4 -21.90 -45.41 -21.72
C GLN A 4 -21.17 -44.11 -22.10
N LYS A 5 -21.57 -43.00 -21.49
CA LYS A 5 -20.86 -41.72 -21.58
C LYS A 5 -19.56 -41.81 -20.77
N THR A 6 -18.47 -41.27 -21.30
CA THR A 6 -17.16 -41.25 -20.65
C THR A 6 -16.59 -39.84 -20.74
N GLU A 7 -16.19 -39.30 -19.59
CA GLU A 7 -15.57 -37.98 -19.50
C GLU A 7 -14.07 -38.12 -19.74
N LEU A 8 -13.58 -37.43 -20.77
CA LEU A 8 -12.17 -37.41 -21.16
C LEU A 8 -11.66 -35.97 -21.09
N ILE A 9 -10.38 -35.83 -20.77
CA ILE A 9 -9.66 -34.56 -20.82
C ILE A 9 -8.44 -34.73 -21.71
N ARG A 10 -8.18 -33.72 -22.55
CA ARG A 10 -6.98 -33.65 -23.39
C ARG A 10 -5.94 -32.81 -22.69
N VAL A 11 -4.75 -33.36 -22.54
CA VAL A 11 -3.61 -32.74 -21.85
C VAL A 11 -2.44 -32.69 -22.82
N ARG A 12 -1.58 -31.67 -22.69
CA ARG A 12 -0.35 -31.57 -23.47
C ARG A 12 0.84 -31.39 -22.56
N ASN A 13 1.84 -32.23 -22.75
CA ASN A 13 3.17 -32.07 -22.18
C ASN A 13 3.97 -31.04 -23.00
N PRO A 14 4.40 -29.90 -22.40
CA PRO A 14 5.16 -28.87 -23.13
C PRO A 14 6.52 -29.32 -23.67
N TRP A 15 7.08 -30.44 -23.19
CA TRP A 15 8.31 -31.02 -23.76
C TRP A 15 8.08 -31.67 -25.13
N GLY A 16 6.82 -31.89 -25.52
CA GLY A 16 6.46 -32.44 -26.83
C GLY A 16 6.83 -33.92 -27.01
N GLN A 17 7.04 -34.63 -25.91
CA GLN A 17 7.44 -36.04 -25.86
C GLN A 17 7.02 -36.60 -24.50
N VAL A 18 6.92 -37.93 -24.37
CA VAL A 18 6.54 -38.64 -23.13
C VAL A 18 5.09 -38.34 -22.73
N GLU A 19 4.24 -39.32 -23.02
CA GLU A 19 2.79 -39.23 -22.89
C GLU A 19 2.22 -40.21 -21.86
N TRP A 20 0.94 -40.03 -21.54
CA TRP A 20 0.19 -40.93 -20.69
C TRP A 20 0.13 -42.34 -21.28
N ASN A 21 0.38 -43.37 -20.46
CA ASN A 21 0.37 -44.77 -20.86
C ASN A 21 -0.80 -45.59 -20.28
N GLY A 22 -1.73 -44.92 -19.59
CA GLY A 22 -2.91 -45.55 -19.01
C GLY A 22 -4.10 -45.60 -19.96
N SER A 23 -5.31 -45.75 -19.41
CA SER A 23 -6.54 -45.76 -20.21
C SER A 23 -6.69 -44.47 -21.01
N TRP A 24 -7.14 -44.61 -22.27
CA TRP A 24 -7.33 -43.53 -23.25
C TRP A 24 -6.05 -42.87 -23.78
N SER A 25 -4.88 -43.41 -23.44
CA SER A 25 -3.61 -43.11 -24.13
C SER A 25 -3.70 -43.34 -25.64
N ASP A 26 -2.74 -42.81 -26.38
CA ASP A 26 -2.77 -42.82 -27.84
C ASP A 26 -2.78 -44.23 -28.45
N SER A 27 -2.16 -45.19 -27.77
CA SER A 27 -2.14 -46.61 -28.15
C SER A 27 -3.21 -47.47 -27.44
N SER A 28 -4.08 -46.84 -26.64
CA SER A 28 -5.12 -47.50 -25.84
C SER A 28 -6.12 -48.27 -26.70
N SER A 29 -6.41 -49.51 -26.29
CA SER A 29 -7.39 -50.37 -26.95
C SER A 29 -8.81 -49.80 -26.92
N GLU A 30 -9.06 -48.89 -25.96
CA GLU A 30 -10.36 -48.29 -25.69
C GLU A 30 -10.87 -47.48 -26.89
N TRP A 31 -9.97 -46.86 -27.66
CA TRP A 31 -10.26 -46.14 -28.89
C TRP A 31 -10.91 -47.03 -29.96
N ARG A 32 -10.57 -48.32 -30.03
CA ARG A 32 -11.15 -49.26 -31.02
C ARG A 32 -12.67 -49.43 -30.89
N SER A 33 -13.23 -49.06 -29.74
CA SER A 33 -14.67 -49.15 -29.46
C SER A 33 -15.41 -47.81 -29.57
N VAL A 34 -14.71 -46.76 -30.02
CA VAL A 34 -15.27 -45.45 -30.33
C VAL A 34 -15.48 -45.35 -31.84
N ASP A 35 -16.60 -44.77 -32.25
CA ASP A 35 -16.91 -44.55 -33.67
C ASP A 35 -15.80 -43.71 -34.35
N PRO A 36 -15.34 -44.07 -35.57
CA PRO A 36 -14.34 -43.29 -36.30
C PRO A 36 -14.68 -41.79 -36.45
N ALA A 37 -15.96 -41.43 -36.61
CA ALA A 37 -16.38 -40.03 -36.69
C ALA A 37 -16.12 -39.27 -35.37
N GLU A 38 -16.32 -39.94 -34.23
CA GLU A 38 -16.05 -39.37 -32.91
C GLU A 38 -14.54 -39.28 -32.63
N GLN A 39 -13.75 -40.25 -33.11
CA GLN A 39 -12.28 -40.16 -33.03
C GLN A 39 -11.73 -38.97 -33.82
N GLN A 40 -12.26 -38.76 -35.02
CA GLN A 40 -11.90 -37.60 -35.85
C GLN A 40 -12.34 -36.28 -35.20
N ARG A 41 -13.54 -36.24 -34.60
CA ARG A 41 -14.04 -35.07 -33.86
C ARG A 41 -13.17 -34.72 -32.65
N LEU A 42 -12.62 -35.73 -31.97
CA LEU A 42 -11.71 -35.56 -30.84
C LEU A 42 -10.26 -35.28 -31.27
N CYS A 43 -9.99 -35.15 -32.57
CA CYS A 43 -8.64 -34.99 -33.11
C CYS A 43 -7.66 -36.04 -32.55
N HIS A 44 -8.11 -37.29 -32.39
CA HIS A 44 -7.21 -38.36 -31.98
C HIS A 44 -6.22 -38.63 -33.11
N MET A 45 -4.95 -38.33 -32.85
CA MET A 45 -3.82 -38.63 -33.73
C MET A 45 -2.77 -39.28 -32.86
N ALA A 46 -2.53 -40.58 -33.06
CA ALA A 46 -1.51 -41.32 -32.31
C ALA A 46 -0.11 -40.87 -32.76
N LEU A 47 0.37 -39.76 -32.20
CA LEU A 47 1.68 -39.15 -32.45
C LEU A 47 2.38 -38.96 -31.12
N ASP A 48 3.71 -39.13 -31.08
CA ASP A 48 4.52 -38.74 -29.92
C ASP A 48 4.81 -37.23 -30.03
N ASP A 49 3.81 -36.40 -29.68
CA ASP A 49 3.88 -34.94 -29.71
C ASP A 49 3.60 -34.31 -28.33
N GLY A 50 3.44 -35.16 -27.31
CA GLY A 50 3.14 -34.80 -25.95
C GLY A 50 1.66 -34.55 -25.69
N GLU A 51 0.78 -34.55 -26.70
CA GLU A 51 -0.67 -34.48 -26.52
C GLU A 51 -1.25 -35.87 -26.26
N PHE A 52 -2.06 -35.98 -25.22
CA PHE A 52 -2.73 -37.24 -24.91
C PHE A 52 -4.10 -37.01 -24.30
N TRP A 53 -4.97 -38.00 -24.47
CA TRP A 53 -6.23 -38.08 -23.76
C TRP A 53 -6.07 -38.97 -22.51
N MET A 54 -6.81 -38.63 -21.46
CA MET A 54 -6.95 -39.50 -20.30
C MET A 54 -8.37 -39.42 -19.76
N ALA A 55 -8.79 -40.43 -18.98
CA ALA A 55 -10.08 -40.35 -18.30
C ALA A 55 -10.05 -39.23 -17.26
N PHE A 56 -11.15 -38.48 -17.13
CA PHE A 56 -11.23 -37.37 -16.15
C PHE A 56 -11.03 -37.83 -14.70
N ARG A 57 -11.39 -39.09 -14.38
CA ARG A 57 -11.10 -39.72 -13.09
C ARG A 57 -9.58 -39.87 -12.84
N ASP A 58 -8.83 -40.20 -13.87
CA ASP A 58 -7.38 -40.40 -13.78
C ASP A 58 -6.73 -39.02 -13.65
N PHE A 59 -7.22 -38.02 -14.38
CA PHE A 59 -6.81 -36.62 -14.20
C PHE A 59 -6.96 -36.15 -12.75
N LYS A 60 -8.13 -36.35 -12.13
CA LYS A 60 -8.36 -36.02 -10.70
C LYS A 60 -7.44 -36.76 -9.72
N THR A 61 -6.91 -37.92 -10.11
CA THR A 61 -6.04 -38.74 -9.27
C THR A 61 -4.56 -38.34 -9.42
N HIS A 62 -4.16 -37.87 -10.61
CA HIS A 62 -2.75 -37.59 -10.93
C HIS A 62 -2.40 -36.10 -10.94
N PHE A 63 -3.38 -35.19 -10.99
CA PHE A 63 -3.16 -33.74 -11.01
C PHE A 63 -3.68 -33.10 -9.72
N ASP A 64 -2.79 -32.41 -9.00
CA ASP A 64 -3.12 -31.75 -7.73
C ASP A 64 -3.72 -30.34 -7.90
N LYS A 65 -3.44 -29.68 -9.04
CA LYS A 65 -3.77 -28.27 -9.25
C LYS A 65 -4.20 -28.01 -10.69
N VAL A 66 -5.26 -27.22 -10.84
CA VAL A 66 -5.73 -26.67 -12.12
C VAL A 66 -5.76 -25.16 -12.01
N GLU A 67 -5.08 -24.47 -12.92
CA GLU A 67 -5.08 -23.02 -13.03
C GLU A 67 -5.76 -22.64 -14.35
N ILE A 68 -6.79 -21.80 -14.28
CA ILE A 68 -7.53 -21.33 -15.45
C ILE A 68 -7.43 -19.81 -15.50
N CYS A 69 -6.89 -19.28 -16.59
CA CYS A 69 -6.80 -17.85 -16.84
C CYS A 69 -7.87 -17.45 -17.84
N ASN A 70 -8.96 -16.86 -17.37
CA ASN A 70 -10.01 -16.33 -18.25
C ASN A 70 -9.54 -15.02 -18.88
N LEU A 71 -9.90 -14.81 -20.15
CA LEU A 71 -9.63 -13.55 -20.87
C LEU A 71 -10.58 -12.43 -20.40
N THR A 72 -11.78 -12.81 -19.96
CA THR A 72 -12.74 -11.92 -19.32
C THR A 72 -12.88 -12.28 -17.84
N PRO A 73 -13.27 -11.33 -16.97
CA PRO A 73 -13.49 -11.63 -15.57
C PRO A 73 -14.71 -12.52 -15.31
N ASP A 74 -15.43 -13.00 -16.33
CA ASP A 74 -16.60 -13.87 -16.22
C ASP A 74 -16.28 -15.20 -15.51
N ALA A 75 -17.25 -15.72 -14.76
CA ALA A 75 -17.10 -17.04 -14.13
C ALA A 75 -17.31 -18.11 -15.20
N LEU A 76 -16.53 -19.20 -15.15
CA LEU A 76 -16.69 -20.33 -16.08
C LEU A 76 -18.07 -20.99 -15.99
N GLU A 77 -18.81 -20.75 -14.91
CA GLU A 77 -20.13 -21.31 -14.65
C GLU A 77 -21.26 -20.51 -15.31
N GLU A 78 -21.00 -19.27 -15.74
CA GLU A 78 -22.02 -18.39 -16.31
C GLU A 78 -21.94 -18.38 -17.84
N ASN A 79 -23.01 -18.86 -18.50
CA ASN A 79 -23.13 -18.88 -19.98
C ASN A 79 -23.41 -17.49 -20.58
N ALA A 80 -23.37 -16.42 -19.78
CA ALA A 80 -23.63 -15.05 -20.21
C ALA A 80 -22.32 -14.27 -20.23
N LEU A 81 -22.09 -13.52 -21.31
CA LEU A 81 -20.98 -12.57 -21.41
C LEU A 81 -21.38 -11.30 -20.67
N HIS A 82 -20.72 -11.01 -19.54
CA HIS A 82 -20.92 -9.75 -18.83
C HIS A 82 -19.91 -8.70 -19.34
N LYS A 83 -20.33 -7.44 -19.34
CA LYS A 83 -19.39 -6.33 -19.55
C LYS A 83 -18.80 -5.97 -18.20
N TRP A 84 -17.48 -5.99 -18.11
CA TRP A 84 -16.77 -5.65 -16.89
C TRP A 84 -16.11 -4.29 -17.04
N GLU A 85 -16.31 -3.41 -16.05
CA GLU A 85 -15.51 -2.22 -15.88
C GLU A 85 -14.25 -2.57 -15.08
N VAL A 86 -13.12 -1.98 -15.46
CA VAL A 86 -11.83 -2.24 -14.81
C VAL A 86 -11.26 -0.94 -14.29
N THR A 87 -11.02 -0.88 -13.00
CA THR A 87 -10.27 0.20 -12.38
C THR A 87 -8.92 -0.31 -11.89
N VAL A 88 -7.87 0.47 -12.13
CA VAL A 88 -6.49 0.08 -11.85
C VAL A 88 -5.86 1.10 -10.92
N HIS A 89 -5.44 0.63 -9.76
CA HIS A 89 -4.74 1.42 -8.74
C HIS A 89 -3.29 0.97 -8.67
N GLN A 90 -2.39 1.93 -8.68
CA GLN A 90 -0.95 1.67 -8.56
C GLN A 90 -0.46 2.27 -7.25
N GLY A 91 0.26 1.48 -6.46
CA GLY A 91 0.79 1.95 -5.19
C GLY A 91 2.08 1.24 -4.83
N SER A 92 2.64 1.64 -3.69
CA SER A 92 3.90 1.13 -3.17
C SER A 92 3.82 0.97 -1.67
N TRP A 93 4.36 -0.14 -1.16
CA TRP A 93 4.68 -0.31 0.25
C TRP A 93 6.11 0.19 0.47
N VAL A 94 6.25 1.27 1.24
CA VAL A 94 7.53 1.92 1.55
C VAL A 94 7.81 1.76 3.04
N ARG A 95 9.02 1.32 3.38
CA ARG A 95 9.38 1.06 4.77
C ARG A 95 9.26 2.33 5.60
N GLY A 96 8.60 2.21 6.76
CA GLY A 96 8.35 3.33 7.67
C GLY A 96 7.17 4.22 7.29
N SER A 97 6.64 4.13 6.07
CA SER A 97 5.47 4.93 5.67
C SER A 97 4.28 4.00 5.42
N THR A 98 4.18 3.44 4.21
CA THR A 98 3.01 2.68 3.76
C THR A 98 3.14 1.16 3.92
N ALA A 99 4.32 0.64 4.30
CA ALA A 99 4.53 -0.79 4.54
C ALA A 99 4.03 -1.21 5.93
N GLY A 100 2.70 -1.25 6.10
CA GLY A 100 2.03 -1.47 7.37
C GLY A 100 1.88 -2.93 7.81
N GLY A 101 2.06 -3.89 6.90
CA GLY A 101 1.82 -5.32 7.18
C GLY A 101 0.33 -5.65 7.26
N CYS A 102 -0.02 -6.90 7.59
CA CYS A 102 -1.41 -7.35 7.64
C CYS A 102 -2.12 -6.99 8.96
N ARG A 103 -3.41 -7.34 9.08
CA ARG A 103 -4.27 -7.02 10.23
C ARG A 103 -3.78 -7.56 11.59
N ASN A 104 -2.84 -8.51 11.58
CA ASN A 104 -2.17 -8.98 12.81
C ASN A 104 -1.32 -7.88 13.45
N PHE A 105 -0.85 -6.90 12.67
CA PHE A 105 0.00 -5.79 13.09
C PHE A 105 -0.81 -4.50 13.16
N LEU A 106 -1.75 -4.42 14.12
CA LEU A 106 -2.67 -3.29 14.24
C LEU A 106 -2.00 -1.91 14.36
N ASP A 107 -0.81 -1.85 14.94
CA ASP A 107 -0.07 -0.61 15.15
C ASP A 107 0.35 0.06 13.84
N THR A 108 0.55 -0.74 12.79
CA THR A 108 1.04 -0.28 11.48
C THR A 108 0.07 -0.58 10.34
N PHE A 109 -0.88 -1.50 10.51
CA PHE A 109 -1.83 -1.91 9.46
C PHE A 109 -2.59 -0.75 8.81
N TRP A 110 -2.97 0.24 9.62
CA TRP A 110 -3.73 1.41 9.17
C TRP A 110 -2.95 2.30 8.20
N THR A 111 -1.62 2.17 8.13
CA THR A 111 -0.76 3.02 7.29
C THR A 111 -0.64 2.51 5.86
N ASN A 112 -1.09 1.27 5.59
CA ASN A 112 -1.17 0.76 4.22
C ASN A 112 -2.05 1.67 3.36
N PRO A 113 -1.84 1.71 2.03
CA PRO A 113 -2.72 2.43 1.13
C PRO A 113 -4.18 1.98 1.30
N GLN A 114 -5.11 2.92 1.22
CA GLN A 114 -6.54 2.69 1.41
C GLN A 114 -7.28 3.15 0.16
N ILE A 115 -8.06 2.27 -0.45
CA ILE A 115 -8.82 2.56 -1.67
C ILE A 115 -10.31 2.45 -1.34
N LYS A 116 -11.04 3.55 -1.47
CA LYS A 116 -12.50 3.58 -1.35
C LYS A 116 -13.09 2.94 -2.60
N LEU A 117 -14.07 2.06 -2.41
CA LEU A 117 -14.84 1.38 -3.44
C LEU A 117 -16.33 1.62 -3.17
N SER A 118 -17.00 2.36 -4.04
CA SER A 118 -18.43 2.63 -3.98
C SER A 118 -19.17 1.79 -5.00
N LEU A 119 -19.97 0.84 -4.51
CA LEU A 119 -20.82 -0.04 -5.31
C LEU A 119 -22.24 0.55 -5.36
N THR A 120 -22.64 1.10 -6.50
CA THR A 120 -23.91 1.85 -6.63
C THR A 120 -25.06 1.00 -7.19
N GLU A 121 -24.77 0.15 -8.17
CA GLU A 121 -25.78 -0.59 -8.92
C GLU A 121 -25.67 -2.10 -8.65
N LYS A 122 -26.82 -2.73 -8.38
CA LYS A 122 -26.95 -4.18 -8.21
C LYS A 122 -26.80 -4.89 -9.55
N ASP A 123 -26.31 -6.13 -9.53
CA ASP A 123 -26.18 -6.92 -10.75
C ASP A 123 -27.56 -7.33 -11.30
N GLU A 124 -27.61 -7.61 -12.59
CA GLU A 124 -28.84 -8.08 -13.20
C GLU A 124 -29.22 -9.45 -12.62
N ARG A 125 -30.38 -9.52 -11.96
CA ARG A 125 -30.95 -10.73 -11.32
C ARG A 125 -30.34 -11.10 -9.96
N GLN A 126 -29.52 -10.25 -9.35
CA GLN A 126 -29.00 -10.46 -7.98
C GLN A 126 -29.28 -9.24 -7.09
N GLU A 127 -29.32 -9.45 -5.76
CA GLU A 127 -29.47 -8.34 -4.81
C GLU A 127 -28.15 -7.67 -4.43
N ASP A 128 -27.04 -8.32 -4.78
CA ASP A 128 -25.66 -7.92 -4.48
C ASP A 128 -24.95 -7.38 -5.73
N CYS A 129 -23.79 -6.76 -5.51
CA CYS A 129 -22.85 -6.32 -6.52
C CYS A 129 -21.67 -7.32 -6.60
N THR A 130 -21.41 -7.85 -7.78
CA THR A 130 -20.30 -8.77 -8.04
C THR A 130 -19.08 -8.00 -8.52
N PHE A 131 -17.96 -8.24 -7.86
CA PHE A 131 -16.68 -7.68 -8.26
C PHE A 131 -15.54 -8.66 -7.99
N LEU A 132 -14.44 -8.50 -8.71
CA LEU A 132 -13.22 -9.26 -8.54
C LEU A 132 -12.09 -8.29 -8.19
N VAL A 133 -11.32 -8.65 -7.18
CA VAL A 133 -10.14 -7.89 -6.76
C VAL A 133 -8.92 -8.72 -7.09
N ALA A 134 -7.97 -8.14 -7.82
CA ALA A 134 -6.69 -8.76 -8.14
C ALA A 134 -5.54 -7.86 -7.70
N LEU A 135 -4.80 -8.29 -6.69
CA LEU A 135 -3.62 -7.60 -6.16
C LEU A 135 -2.35 -8.27 -6.70
N MET A 136 -1.56 -7.54 -7.48
CA MET A 136 -0.31 -8.01 -8.08
C MET A 136 0.90 -7.25 -7.54
N GLN A 137 1.95 -7.96 -7.12
CA GLN A 137 3.25 -7.35 -6.83
C GLN A 137 4.10 -7.19 -8.11
N LYS A 138 4.68 -6.01 -8.32
CA LYS A 138 5.43 -5.63 -9.53
C LYS A 138 6.92 -6.00 -9.42
N ASP A 139 7.54 -6.22 -10.59
CA ASP A 139 9.00 -6.32 -10.81
C ASP A 139 9.84 -7.27 -9.95
N ARG A 140 9.22 -8.09 -9.08
CA ARG A 140 9.89 -9.07 -8.21
C ARG A 140 10.81 -10.04 -8.92
N ARG A 141 10.47 -10.44 -10.16
CA ARG A 141 11.31 -11.35 -10.96
C ARG A 141 12.70 -10.77 -11.24
N LYS A 142 12.82 -9.45 -11.39
CA LYS A 142 14.13 -8.77 -11.58
C LYS A 142 14.99 -8.89 -10.32
N LEU A 143 14.34 -8.81 -9.15
CA LEU A 143 14.99 -8.89 -7.85
C LEU A 143 15.39 -10.31 -7.44
N LYS A 144 14.88 -11.34 -8.12
CA LYS A 144 15.27 -12.74 -7.89
C LYS A 144 16.78 -12.97 -8.08
N ARG A 145 17.43 -12.22 -8.97
CA ARG A 145 18.90 -12.25 -9.15
C ARG A 145 19.67 -11.77 -7.92
N PHE A 146 19.03 -10.99 -7.06
CA PHE A 146 19.58 -10.49 -5.80
C PHE A 146 19.06 -11.27 -4.57
N GLY A 147 18.45 -12.45 -4.79
CA GLY A 147 17.96 -13.31 -3.71
C GLY A 147 16.62 -12.89 -3.11
N ALA A 148 15.90 -11.94 -3.72
CA ALA A 148 14.58 -11.54 -3.24
C ALA A 148 13.48 -12.44 -3.82
N ASP A 149 12.71 -13.06 -2.94
CA ASP A 149 11.54 -13.84 -3.29
C ASP A 149 10.26 -12.99 -3.40
N MET A 150 9.18 -13.64 -3.85
CA MET A 150 7.83 -13.08 -3.81
C MET A 150 7.42 -12.87 -2.36
N LEU A 151 6.83 -11.71 -2.05
CA LEU A 151 6.25 -11.49 -0.72
C LEU A 151 4.93 -12.23 -0.60
N THR A 152 4.61 -12.60 0.63
CA THR A 152 3.28 -12.99 1.02
C THR A 152 2.38 -11.75 1.03
N ILE A 153 1.44 -11.66 0.09
CA ILE A 153 0.55 -10.51 -0.09
C ILE A 153 -0.92 -10.92 0.09
N GLY A 154 -1.76 -9.94 0.39
CA GLY A 154 -3.20 -10.09 0.53
C GLY A 154 -3.89 -8.75 0.71
N TYR A 155 -5.20 -8.77 0.90
CA TYR A 155 -5.98 -7.56 1.11
C TYR A 155 -7.19 -7.82 2.00
N ALA A 156 -7.68 -6.75 2.62
CA ALA A 156 -8.89 -6.76 3.43
C ALA A 156 -9.85 -5.66 2.97
N ILE A 157 -11.15 -5.92 3.09
CA ILE A 157 -12.24 -5.05 2.67
C ILE A 157 -13.10 -4.76 3.90
N TYR A 158 -13.28 -3.48 4.22
CA TYR A 158 -14.07 -2.98 5.34
C TYR A 158 -15.26 -2.17 4.83
N GLN A 159 -16.33 -2.09 5.61
CA GLN A 159 -17.40 -1.13 5.35
C GLN A 159 -16.88 0.29 5.62
N SER A 160 -17.04 1.21 4.67
CA SER A 160 -16.66 2.61 4.86
C SER A 160 -17.62 3.30 5.85
N PRO A 161 -17.11 4.14 6.76
CA PRO A 161 -17.94 4.99 7.61
C PRO A 161 -18.52 6.22 6.88
N GLY A 162 -18.36 6.32 5.56
CA GLY A 162 -18.83 7.45 4.75
C GLY A 162 -17.94 8.69 4.80
N ARG A 163 -16.69 8.54 5.27
CA ARG A 163 -15.68 9.60 5.28
C ARG A 163 -14.68 9.35 4.15
N ASP A 164 -14.20 10.43 3.52
CA ASP A 164 -13.20 10.37 2.45
C ASP A 164 -11.76 10.54 2.97
N GLU A 165 -11.58 10.53 4.30
CA GLU A 165 -10.27 10.62 4.94
C GLU A 165 -9.65 9.26 5.19
N HIS A 166 -8.30 9.21 5.13
CA HIS A 166 -7.51 8.05 5.52
C HIS A 166 -7.88 7.56 6.93
N LEU A 167 -8.34 6.31 7.02
CA LEU A 167 -8.82 5.71 8.26
C LEU A 167 -7.66 5.45 9.23
N ASN A 168 -7.89 5.74 10.50
CA ASN A 168 -6.87 5.61 11.54
C ASN A 168 -6.87 4.21 12.18
N LYS A 169 -5.91 4.00 13.08
CA LYS A 169 -5.77 2.77 13.87
C LYS A 169 -7.05 2.36 14.61
N ASP A 170 -7.75 3.31 15.21
CA ASP A 170 -8.93 3.03 16.04
C ASP A 170 -10.06 2.41 15.21
N PHE A 171 -10.25 2.87 13.97
CA PHE A 171 -11.23 2.28 13.07
C PHE A 171 -11.01 0.76 12.93
N PHE A 172 -9.80 0.32 12.61
CA PHE A 172 -9.47 -1.10 12.41
C PHE A 172 -9.47 -1.93 13.69
N ARG A 173 -9.39 -1.27 14.85
CA ARG A 173 -9.50 -1.93 16.16
C ARG A 173 -10.93 -2.35 16.46
N TYR A 174 -11.91 -1.51 16.12
CA TYR A 174 -13.31 -1.71 16.48
C TYR A 174 -14.19 -2.26 15.35
N HIS A 175 -13.72 -2.24 14.10
CA HIS A 175 -14.48 -2.74 12.95
C HIS A 175 -13.89 -4.04 12.41
N ALA A 176 -14.76 -5.00 12.12
CA ALA A 176 -14.37 -6.26 11.46
C ALA A 176 -14.37 -6.09 9.93
N SER A 177 -13.49 -6.84 9.27
CA SER A 177 -13.49 -6.93 7.80
C SER A 177 -14.77 -7.60 7.30
N GLN A 178 -15.41 -7.02 6.29
CA GLN A 178 -16.56 -7.61 5.59
C GLN A 178 -16.12 -8.73 4.66
N ALA A 179 -14.99 -8.53 3.99
CA ALA A 179 -14.37 -9.51 3.12
C ALA A 179 -12.85 -9.38 3.16
N ARG A 180 -12.14 -10.40 2.69
CA ARG A 180 -10.68 -10.44 2.62
C ARG A 180 -10.23 -11.48 1.60
N SER A 181 -9.01 -11.35 1.11
CA SER A 181 -8.36 -12.43 0.36
C SER A 181 -8.35 -13.72 1.19
N LYS A 182 -8.66 -14.87 0.57
CA LYS A 182 -8.82 -16.15 1.30
C LYS A 182 -7.59 -16.52 2.13
N THR A 183 -6.41 -16.31 1.55
CA THR A 183 -5.13 -16.57 2.18
C THR A 183 -4.12 -15.53 1.74
N PHE A 184 -3.28 -15.10 2.67
CA PHE A 184 -2.04 -14.41 2.34
C PHE A 184 -1.07 -15.43 1.74
N ILE A 185 -0.68 -15.21 0.49
CA ILE A 185 0.13 -16.19 -0.26
C ILE A 185 1.27 -15.49 -1.01
N ASN A 186 2.40 -16.17 -1.13
CA ASN A 186 3.62 -15.70 -1.79
C ASN A 186 3.57 -15.91 -3.32
N LEU A 187 2.47 -15.52 -3.95
CA LEU A 187 2.32 -15.52 -5.42
C LEU A 187 2.48 -14.13 -5.99
N ARG A 188 2.72 -14.05 -7.31
CA ARG A 188 2.79 -12.76 -8.01
C ARG A 188 1.49 -11.97 -7.90
N GLU A 189 0.36 -12.67 -7.91
CA GLU A 189 -0.97 -12.09 -7.86
C GLU A 189 -1.87 -12.91 -6.95
N VAL A 190 -2.72 -12.22 -6.18
CA VAL A 190 -3.79 -12.79 -5.37
C VAL A 190 -5.10 -12.19 -5.86
N SER A 191 -6.00 -13.04 -6.34
CA SER A 191 -7.30 -12.62 -6.84
C SER A 191 -8.43 -13.47 -6.26
N ASP A 192 -9.51 -12.80 -5.88
CA ASP A 192 -10.73 -13.43 -5.38
C ASP A 192 -11.95 -12.67 -5.90
N ARG A 193 -13.04 -13.39 -6.13
CA ARG A 193 -14.35 -12.85 -6.48
C ARG A 193 -15.19 -12.66 -5.22
N PHE A 194 -15.88 -11.52 -5.14
CA PHE A 194 -16.75 -11.15 -4.03
C PHE A 194 -18.14 -10.77 -4.53
N LYS A 195 -19.11 -10.94 -3.63
CA LYS A 195 -20.47 -10.41 -3.74
C LYS A 195 -20.76 -9.67 -2.45
N LEU A 196 -21.02 -8.38 -2.56
CA LEU A 196 -21.36 -7.52 -1.42
C LEU A 196 -22.56 -6.66 -1.77
N PRO A 197 -23.39 -6.28 -0.78
CA PRO A 197 -24.52 -5.39 -1.04
C PRO A 197 -24.04 -4.01 -1.51
N PRO A 198 -24.88 -3.23 -2.20
CA PRO A 198 -24.55 -1.85 -2.57
C PRO A 198 -24.17 -1.02 -1.35
N GLY A 199 -23.10 -0.24 -1.48
CA GLY A 199 -22.54 0.51 -0.37
C GLY A 199 -21.10 0.94 -0.63
N GLU A 200 -20.53 1.63 0.35
CA GLU A 200 -19.16 2.10 0.31
C GLU A 200 -18.25 1.20 1.13
N TYR A 201 -17.13 0.81 0.55
CA TYR A 201 -16.15 -0.08 1.15
C TYR A 201 -14.75 0.53 1.08
N VAL A 202 -13.85 0.07 1.94
CA VAL A 202 -12.43 0.45 1.92
C VAL A 202 -11.59 -0.80 1.78
N LEU A 203 -10.75 -0.81 0.75
CA LEU A 203 -9.87 -1.92 0.40
C LEU A 203 -8.43 -1.57 0.77
N ILE A 204 -7.79 -2.51 1.48
CA ILE A 204 -6.46 -2.32 2.07
C ILE A 204 -5.53 -3.41 1.55
N PRO A 205 -4.77 -3.13 0.47
CA PRO A 205 -3.71 -4.01 0.01
C PRO A 205 -2.52 -3.96 0.98
N SER A 206 -2.06 -5.13 1.41
CA SER A 206 -0.94 -5.23 2.35
C SER A 206 -0.06 -6.45 2.09
N THR A 207 1.19 -6.36 2.53
CA THR A 207 2.07 -7.50 2.74
C THR A 207 1.69 -8.20 4.04
N PHE A 208 2.11 -9.45 4.24
CA PHE A 208 1.84 -10.16 5.49
C PHE A 208 2.61 -9.52 6.65
N GLU A 209 3.91 -9.39 6.52
CA GLU A 209 4.79 -8.73 7.51
C GLU A 209 4.89 -7.23 7.23
N PRO A 210 5.04 -6.39 8.27
CA PRO A 210 5.30 -4.97 8.11
C PRO A 210 6.70 -4.71 7.53
N HIS A 211 6.94 -3.47 7.08
CA HIS A 211 8.24 -2.99 6.59
C HIS A 211 8.79 -3.69 5.34
N GLN A 212 7.98 -4.51 4.67
CA GLN A 212 8.35 -5.12 3.40
C GLN A 212 8.07 -4.16 2.24
N GLU A 213 9.11 -3.87 1.45
CA GLU A 213 9.01 -2.92 0.34
C GLU A 213 8.66 -3.62 -0.96
N ALA A 214 7.64 -3.11 -1.65
CA ALA A 214 7.28 -3.53 -3.00
C ALA A 214 6.29 -2.56 -3.64
N ASP A 215 6.36 -2.46 -4.96
CA ASP A 215 5.30 -1.84 -5.75
C ASP A 215 4.21 -2.86 -6.06
N PHE A 216 2.96 -2.39 -6.12
CA PHE A 216 1.82 -3.21 -6.45
C PHE A 216 0.90 -2.56 -7.51
N CYS A 217 0.06 -3.41 -8.09
CA CYS A 217 -1.03 -3.05 -8.98
C CYS A 217 -2.28 -3.75 -8.45
N LEU A 218 -3.28 -2.97 -8.07
CA LEU A 218 -4.58 -3.47 -7.65
C LEU A 218 -5.58 -3.24 -8.78
N ARG A 219 -6.25 -4.29 -9.22
CA ARG A 219 -7.27 -4.23 -10.27
C ARG A 219 -8.60 -4.64 -9.69
N ILE A 220 -9.61 -3.82 -9.90
CA ILE A 220 -10.98 -4.09 -9.47
C ILE A 220 -11.81 -4.23 -10.75
N PHE A 221 -12.43 -5.39 -10.92
CA PHE A 221 -13.32 -5.68 -12.02
C PHE A 221 -14.73 -5.71 -11.47
N SER A 222 -15.63 -4.86 -11.95
CA SER A 222 -17.03 -4.82 -11.52
C SER A 222 -17.96 -5.03 -12.71
N GLU A 223 -19.06 -5.77 -12.52
CA GLU A 223 -20.06 -5.97 -13.57
C GLU A 223 -20.82 -4.68 -13.90
N LYS A 224 -21.18 -3.92 -12.86
CA LYS A 224 -21.73 -2.56 -12.99
C LYS A 224 -20.69 -1.52 -12.63
N LYS A 225 -20.95 -0.26 -12.94
CA LYS A 225 -20.02 0.83 -12.68
C LYS A 225 -19.74 0.96 -11.18
N ALA A 226 -18.49 0.74 -10.80
CA ALA A 226 -18.01 0.97 -9.46
C ALA A 226 -17.13 2.22 -9.46
N ILE A 227 -17.35 3.11 -8.49
CA ILE A 227 -16.52 4.31 -8.33
C ILE A 227 -15.42 3.97 -7.34
N THR A 228 -14.17 4.24 -7.69
CA THR A 228 -13.05 4.04 -6.78
C THR A 228 -12.25 5.32 -6.58
N GLN A 229 -11.75 5.53 -5.37
CA GLN A 229 -10.97 6.71 -5.01
C GLN A 229 -9.85 6.31 -4.04
N ASP A 230 -8.64 6.81 -4.27
CA ASP A 230 -7.55 6.66 -3.31
C ASP A 230 -7.83 7.55 -2.09
N MET A 231 -7.86 6.95 -0.90
CA MET A 231 -8.09 7.64 0.37
C MET A 231 -6.77 8.15 0.95
N ASP A 232 -6.13 9.04 0.20
CA ASP A 232 -5.05 9.87 0.71
C ASP A 232 -5.61 11.19 1.25
N GLY A 233 -4.86 11.81 2.18
CA GLY A 233 -5.22 13.15 2.64
C GLY A 233 -4.94 14.18 1.56
N ASP A 234 -5.79 15.21 1.47
CA ASP A 234 -5.50 16.37 0.63
C ASP A 234 -4.23 17.08 1.12
N VAL A 235 -3.39 17.52 0.19
CA VAL A 235 -2.21 18.34 0.51
C VAL A 235 -2.68 19.76 0.83
N ALA A 236 -2.94 20.01 2.11
CA ALA A 236 -3.30 21.32 2.64
C ALA A 236 -2.23 21.79 3.64
N ILE A 237 -1.93 23.09 3.60
CA ILE A 237 -1.04 23.76 4.56
C ILE A 237 -1.86 24.87 5.19
N ASP A 238 -2.27 24.67 6.45
CA ASP A 238 -2.94 25.68 7.26
C ASP A 238 -2.02 26.08 8.42
N LEU A 239 -0.97 26.83 8.09
CA LEU A 239 -0.03 27.33 9.09
C LEU A 239 -0.48 28.72 9.56
N PRO A 240 -0.58 28.97 10.88
CA PRO A 240 -0.93 30.29 11.38
C PRO A 240 0.12 31.31 10.97
N GLU A 241 -0.33 32.53 10.63
CA GLU A 241 0.58 33.64 10.36
C GLU A 241 1.51 33.86 11.56
N PRO A 242 2.82 34.10 11.32
CA PRO A 242 3.73 34.41 12.41
C PRO A 242 3.27 35.67 13.13
N PRO A 243 3.36 35.71 14.48
CA PRO A 243 3.09 36.93 15.23
C PRO A 243 4.02 38.04 14.76
N LYS A 244 3.49 39.26 14.66
CA LYS A 244 4.30 40.44 14.33
C LYS A 244 5.29 40.71 15.47
N PRO A 245 6.53 41.12 15.16
CA PRO A 245 7.52 41.40 16.19
C PRO A 245 7.04 42.50 17.13
N THR A 246 7.18 42.27 18.45
CA THR A 246 6.86 43.23 19.50
C THR A 246 7.81 44.44 19.39
N PRO A 247 7.32 45.69 19.33
CA PRO A 247 8.19 46.87 19.26
C PRO A 247 9.07 47.01 20.51
N ALA A 248 10.28 47.54 20.33
CA ALA A 248 11.20 47.83 21.43
C ALA A 248 10.53 48.76 22.47
N GLY A 249 10.41 48.28 23.72
CA GLY A 249 9.78 49.01 24.82
C GLY A 249 8.40 48.49 25.27
N GLN A 250 7.84 47.48 24.59
CA GLN A 250 6.65 46.72 25.03
C GLN A 250 6.98 45.27 25.36
N GLU A 251 8.23 45.00 25.70
CA GLU A 251 8.73 43.63 25.94
C GLU A 251 8.13 43.04 27.22
N THR A 252 7.63 41.82 27.10
CA THR A 252 7.16 41.00 28.23
C THR A 252 8.35 40.55 29.09
N GLU A 253 8.10 40.20 30.36
CA GLU A 253 9.16 39.70 31.27
C GLU A 253 9.91 38.46 30.74
N GLU A 254 9.32 37.71 29.80
CA GLU A 254 9.93 36.56 29.12
C GLU A 254 10.83 36.94 27.94
N GLU A 255 10.64 38.12 27.33
CA GLU A 255 11.43 38.60 26.19
C GLU A 255 12.77 39.23 26.61
N LEU A 256 12.87 39.75 27.84
CA LEU A 256 14.08 40.38 28.37
C LEU A 256 15.30 39.43 28.45
N PRO A 257 15.19 38.20 29.01
CA PRO A 257 16.28 37.23 28.99
C PRO A 257 16.59 36.71 27.57
N PHE A 258 15.59 36.69 26.70
CA PHE A 258 15.73 36.24 25.32
C PHE A 258 16.49 37.25 24.46
N ARG A 259 16.23 38.54 24.67
CA ARG A 259 17.00 39.63 24.07
C ARG A 259 18.45 39.62 24.51
N ALA A 260 18.72 39.37 25.79
CA ALA A 260 20.10 39.21 26.28
C ALA A 260 20.81 38.02 25.63
N LEU A 261 20.10 36.90 25.39
CA LEU A 261 20.65 35.77 24.64
C LEU A 261 20.93 36.14 23.19
N PHE A 262 20.03 36.85 22.51
CA PHE A 262 20.26 37.32 21.14
C PHE A 262 21.46 38.25 21.04
N GLU A 263 21.57 39.24 21.91
CA GLU A 263 22.69 40.20 21.94
C GLU A 263 24.03 39.48 22.18
N GLN A 264 24.05 38.45 23.04
CA GLN A 264 25.24 37.63 23.25
C GLN A 264 25.66 36.83 21.99
N VAL A 265 24.70 36.48 21.14
CA VAL A 265 24.90 35.59 19.99
C VAL A 265 25.21 36.38 18.72
N ALA A 266 24.50 37.48 18.50
CA ALA A 266 24.67 38.37 17.37
C ALA A 266 25.92 39.27 17.50
N GLY A 267 26.41 39.50 18.73
CA GLY A 267 27.60 40.32 18.92
C GLY A 267 27.40 41.78 18.50
N GLU A 268 28.42 42.41 17.90
CA GLU A 268 28.42 43.85 17.62
C GLU A 268 27.54 44.27 16.42
N ASP A 269 27.28 43.36 15.47
CA ASP A 269 26.51 43.67 14.26
C ASP A 269 24.99 43.49 14.46
N MET A 270 24.56 42.93 15.59
CA MET A 270 23.16 42.69 15.95
C MET A 270 22.40 41.84 14.92
N GLU A 271 23.11 41.01 14.16
CA GLU A 271 22.57 40.08 13.17
C GLU A 271 23.12 38.66 13.41
N VAL A 272 22.28 37.62 13.37
CA VAL A 272 22.74 36.25 13.60
C VAL A 272 23.07 35.55 12.28
N THR A 273 24.31 35.08 12.14
CA THR A 273 24.80 34.28 11.01
C THR A 273 24.45 32.79 11.13
N ALA A 274 24.61 32.03 10.04
CA ALA A 274 24.36 30.59 10.05
C ALA A 274 25.29 29.83 11.02
N GLU A 275 26.54 30.28 11.14
CA GLU A 275 27.55 29.71 12.02
C GLU A 275 27.23 29.97 13.50
N GLU A 276 26.78 31.19 13.84
CA GLU A 276 26.34 31.54 15.19
C GLU A 276 25.06 30.80 15.57
N LEU A 277 24.11 30.70 14.63
CA LEU A 277 22.88 29.93 14.82
C LEU A 277 23.18 28.44 15.06
N GLU A 278 24.13 27.86 14.31
CA GLU A 278 24.59 26.49 14.53
C GLU A 278 25.16 26.30 15.93
N TYR A 279 26.01 27.22 16.39
CA TYR A 279 26.63 27.15 17.71
C TYR A 279 25.59 27.16 18.83
N VAL A 280 24.65 28.12 18.79
CA VAL A 280 23.64 28.30 19.83
C VAL A 280 22.63 27.17 19.85
N LEU A 281 22.10 26.77 18.69
CA LEU A 281 21.12 25.70 18.62
C LEU A 281 21.71 24.38 19.08
N ASN A 282 22.96 24.08 18.73
CA ASN A 282 23.63 22.90 19.24
C ASN A 282 23.84 22.97 20.76
N ALA A 283 24.26 24.12 21.29
CA ALA A 283 24.46 24.30 22.73
C ALA A 283 23.17 24.20 23.54
N VAL A 284 22.03 24.66 23.00
CA VAL A 284 20.72 24.62 23.67
C VAL A 284 20.06 23.26 23.55
N LEU A 285 20.03 22.68 22.35
CA LEU A 285 19.35 21.39 22.09
C LEU A 285 20.09 20.21 22.71
N GLN A 286 21.43 20.23 22.79
CA GLN A 286 22.21 19.19 23.48
C GLN A 286 21.96 19.16 25.01
N LYS A 287 21.54 20.27 25.61
CA LYS A 287 21.22 20.32 27.05
C LYS A 287 19.87 19.70 27.38
N LYS A 288 18.97 19.54 26.41
CA LYS A 288 17.66 18.91 26.61
C LYS A 288 17.81 17.40 26.66
N LYS A 289 17.73 16.82 27.86
CA LYS A 289 17.86 15.37 28.09
C LYS A 289 16.77 14.53 27.44
N ASP A 290 15.61 15.14 27.18
CA ASP A 290 14.45 14.48 26.57
C ASP A 290 14.59 14.32 25.05
N LEU A 291 15.67 14.82 24.44
CA LEU A 291 15.94 14.73 23.00
C LEU A 291 17.24 13.98 22.76
N GLN A 292 17.23 12.97 21.89
CA GLN A 292 18.44 12.33 21.37
C GLN A 292 19.04 13.19 20.25
N PHE A 293 19.39 14.43 20.59
CA PHE A 293 19.92 15.40 19.64
C PHE A 293 21.43 15.18 19.41
N LYS A 294 21.80 14.84 18.18
CA LYS A 294 23.22 14.69 17.80
C LYS A 294 23.86 16.04 17.52
N LYS A 295 23.47 16.65 16.40
CA LYS A 295 24.00 17.92 15.92
C LYS A 295 23.10 18.47 14.81
N LEU A 296 22.89 19.77 14.78
CA LEU A 296 22.33 20.51 13.65
C LEU A 296 23.46 20.91 12.70
N SER A 297 23.27 20.65 11.41
CA SER A 297 24.28 20.98 10.39
C SER A 297 24.22 22.46 9.99
N LEU A 298 25.35 23.00 9.51
CA LEU A 298 25.38 24.35 8.92
C LEU A 298 24.37 24.51 7.78
N MET A 299 24.16 23.45 6.98
CA MET A 299 23.17 23.46 5.89
C MET A 299 21.74 23.61 6.42
N SER A 300 21.40 22.94 7.52
CA SER A 300 20.11 23.09 8.18
C SER A 300 19.91 24.52 8.68
N CYS A 301 20.95 25.14 9.25
CA CYS A 301 20.92 26.54 9.69
C CYS A 301 20.73 27.50 8.50
N LYS A 302 21.41 27.27 7.38
CA LYS A 302 21.21 28.05 6.14
C LYS A 302 19.79 27.94 5.59
N ASN A 303 19.20 26.75 5.61
CA ASN A 303 17.80 26.55 5.21
C ASN A 303 16.81 27.25 6.15
N ILE A 304 17.11 27.28 7.45
CA ILE A 304 16.31 28.03 8.44
C ILE A 304 16.39 29.53 8.14
N ILE A 305 17.58 30.08 7.92
CA ILE A 305 17.75 31.50 7.59
C ILE A 305 17.01 31.81 6.29
N SER A 306 17.16 31.00 5.25
CA SER A 306 16.43 31.19 3.98
C SER A 306 14.90 31.17 4.12
N LEU A 307 14.36 30.53 5.17
CA LEU A 307 12.92 30.50 5.44
C LEU A 307 12.44 31.73 6.23
N MET A 308 13.33 32.33 7.02
CA MET A 308 13.00 33.34 8.03
C MET A 308 13.49 34.75 7.67
N ASP A 309 14.49 34.86 6.80
CA ASP A 309 15.08 36.10 6.30
C ASP A 309 14.10 36.80 5.36
N THR A 310 13.28 37.66 5.94
CA THR A 310 12.38 38.56 5.23
C THR A 310 13.09 39.83 4.75
N SER A 311 14.21 40.17 5.38
CA SER A 311 15.03 41.35 5.06
C SER A 311 15.87 41.18 3.78
N GLY A 312 16.21 39.93 3.43
CA GLY A 312 17.07 39.57 2.30
C GLY A 312 18.57 39.80 2.54
N ASN A 313 19.00 39.99 3.79
CA ASN A 313 20.40 40.23 4.14
C ASN A 313 21.22 38.93 4.32
N GLY A 314 20.59 37.76 4.27
CA GLY A 314 21.23 36.46 4.47
C GLY A 314 21.58 36.14 5.93
N LYS A 315 21.04 36.91 6.88
CA LYS A 315 21.20 36.77 8.33
C LYS A 315 19.83 36.88 9.02
N LEU A 316 19.79 36.81 10.35
CA LEU A 316 18.56 37.01 11.12
C LEU A 316 18.65 38.23 12.01
N GLU A 317 17.72 39.17 11.81
CA GLU A 317 17.49 40.26 12.75
C GLU A 317 16.72 39.77 13.99
N PHE A 318 16.68 40.58 15.06
CA PHE A 318 16.02 40.21 16.32
C PHE A 318 14.55 39.77 16.14
N GLY A 319 13.80 40.48 15.30
CA GLY A 319 12.40 40.15 15.01
C GLY A 319 12.25 38.78 14.34
N GLU A 320 13.09 38.50 13.35
CA GLU A 320 13.09 37.23 12.61
C GLU A 320 13.56 36.07 13.48
N PHE A 321 14.58 36.28 14.30
CA PHE A 321 15.08 35.32 15.27
C PHE A 321 14.01 34.96 16.32
N THR A 322 13.22 35.93 16.77
CA THR A 322 12.12 35.71 17.73
C THR A 322 11.03 34.81 17.13
N VAL A 323 10.58 35.11 15.90
CA VAL A 323 9.60 34.28 15.20
C VAL A 323 10.12 32.87 14.98
N PHE A 324 11.39 32.72 14.59
CA PHE A 324 12.03 31.42 14.44
C PHE A 324 12.04 30.64 15.75
N TRP A 325 12.42 31.29 16.85
CA TRP A 325 12.54 30.65 18.14
C TRP A 325 11.19 30.16 18.68
N ASP A 326 10.13 30.93 18.47
CA ASP A 326 8.78 30.49 18.84
C ASP A 326 8.28 29.33 17.98
N ARG A 327 8.62 29.31 16.68
CA ARG A 327 8.38 28.12 15.84
C ARG A 327 9.16 26.92 16.35
N LEU A 328 10.43 27.08 16.71
CA LEU A 328 11.26 26.02 17.26
C LEU A 328 10.70 25.47 18.57
N LYS A 329 10.20 26.33 19.47
CA LYS A 329 9.50 25.91 20.70
C LYS A 329 8.26 25.08 20.37
N LYS A 330 7.40 25.54 19.45
CA LYS A 330 6.20 24.81 19.01
C LYS A 330 6.56 23.45 18.43
N TRP A 331 7.54 23.39 17.52
CA TRP A 331 8.01 22.13 16.94
C TRP A 331 8.60 21.19 17.99
N THR A 332 9.35 21.70 18.96
CA THR A 332 9.89 20.89 20.05
C THR A 332 8.76 20.33 20.94
N ASN A 333 7.74 21.13 21.24
CA ASN A 333 6.60 20.69 22.03
C ASN A 333 5.78 19.63 21.29
N LEU A 334 5.52 19.84 20.00
CA LEU A 334 4.87 18.83 19.15
C LEU A 334 5.70 17.55 19.09
N PHE A 335 7.02 17.65 18.92
CA PHE A 335 7.90 16.48 18.93
C PHE A 335 7.75 15.68 20.23
N LEU A 336 7.84 16.33 21.39
CA LEU A 336 7.72 15.67 22.69
C LEU A 336 6.32 15.13 22.97
N GLN A 337 5.27 15.74 22.39
CA GLN A 337 3.89 15.27 22.53
C GLN A 337 3.65 13.97 21.75
N PHE A 338 4.29 13.82 20.58
CA PHE A 338 4.11 12.68 19.68
C PHE A 338 5.22 11.62 19.80
N ASP A 339 6.27 11.86 20.59
CA ASP A 339 7.27 10.86 21.02
C ASP A 339 6.67 9.93 22.09
N ALA A 340 5.81 9.01 21.66
CA ALA A 340 5.03 8.17 22.56
C ALA A 340 5.90 7.16 23.31
N ASP A 341 7.00 6.72 22.69
CA ASP A 341 7.95 5.78 23.29
C ASP A 341 9.02 6.48 24.15
N LYS A 342 9.03 7.82 24.18
CA LYS A 342 10.00 8.65 24.90
C LYS A 342 11.43 8.29 24.52
N SER A 343 11.64 7.86 23.29
CA SER A 343 12.96 7.49 22.79
C SER A 343 13.85 8.72 22.60
N GLY A 344 13.27 9.92 22.57
CA GLY A 344 13.93 11.14 22.13
C GLY A 344 14.19 11.15 20.63
N THR A 345 13.58 10.22 19.88
CA THR A 345 13.60 10.10 18.42
C THR A 345 12.16 9.95 17.92
N MET A 346 11.90 10.28 16.66
CA MET A 346 10.54 10.16 16.10
C MET A 346 10.55 9.10 15.00
N SER A 347 9.71 8.08 15.17
CA SER A 347 9.46 7.13 14.10
C SER A 347 8.72 7.80 12.95
N SER A 348 8.86 7.25 11.74
CA SER A 348 8.16 7.75 10.56
C SER A 348 6.63 7.68 10.69
N TYR A 349 6.11 6.79 11.55
CA TYR A 349 4.68 6.68 11.86
C TYR A 349 4.20 7.81 12.79
N GLU A 350 5.00 8.15 13.80
CA GLU A 350 4.73 9.30 14.67
C GLU A 350 4.85 10.61 13.90
N LEU A 351 5.82 10.72 13.00
CA LEU A 351 6.00 11.89 12.14
C LEU A 351 4.73 12.19 11.31
N ARG A 352 4.08 11.16 10.76
CA ARG A 352 2.82 11.33 10.02
C ARG A 352 1.73 11.96 10.88
N THR A 353 1.65 11.58 12.15
CA THR A 353 0.65 12.10 13.09
C THR A 353 1.02 13.51 13.57
N ALA A 354 2.32 13.74 13.84
CA ALA A 354 2.84 15.04 14.24
C ALA A 354 2.63 16.09 13.14
N LEU A 355 2.85 15.75 11.87
CA LEU A 355 2.61 16.63 10.74
C LEU A 355 1.13 16.98 10.53
N LYS A 356 0.20 16.09 10.90
CA LYS A 356 -1.25 16.40 10.86
C LYS A 356 -1.68 17.33 12.00
N ALA A 357 -0.92 17.38 13.10
CA ALA A 357 -1.22 18.20 14.28
C ALA A 357 -0.49 19.56 14.29
N ALA A 358 0.58 19.68 13.51
CA ALA A 358 1.36 20.90 13.30
C ALA A 358 0.61 21.89 12.40
#